data_AF-A0A0G1REU5-F1
#
_entry.id   AF-A0A0G1REU5-F1
#
_cell.length_a   1.000
_cell.length_b   1.000
_cell.length_c   1.000
_cell.angle_alpha   90.00
_cell.angle_beta   90.00
_cell.angle_gamma   90.00
#
_symmetry.space_group_name_H-M   'P 1'
#
loop_
_entity.id
_entity.type
_entity.pdbx_description
1 polymer ?
#
loop_
_entity_poly.entity_id
_entity_poly.type
_entity_poly.pdbx_seq_one_letter_code
_entity_poly.pdbx_strand_id
1 'polypeptide(L)'
;MTWALKRQILYVLALILFSAGLAFLLAYPKLNKAPSCEDSKQNGTETGTDCGGQCARACIAEVDDISVLWARAFRVIPGRYNAVAYIANHNKNSAVQKINYRFRFGDKNNIYIGKREGSTFIPPGGNFAIFEPAIGVGNSVPVYTTFEFTEAPNWFKAPKDKLDQLKVLVSNIELSPDSATPRLSATVKNSSPFTVPNLNVVAILYDADDNAVSASSTYISSLAPLASAALNFTWLEPFSAPVVATEIIPIYDIFSVKLE
;
A
#
# COMPACT_ATOMS: atom_id res chain seq x y z
N MET A 1 -57.97 -37.41 -41.09
CA MET A 1 -56.90 -36.42 -41.39
C MET A 1 -56.50 -36.53 -42.85
N THR A 2 -56.61 -35.46 -43.63
CA THR A 2 -56.19 -35.45 -45.04
C THR A 2 -54.65 -35.39 -45.14
N TRP A 3 -54.08 -36.01 -46.17
CA TRP A 3 -52.62 -36.06 -46.40
C TRP A 3 -51.98 -34.67 -46.49
N ALA A 4 -52.71 -33.69 -47.03
CA ALA A 4 -52.30 -32.29 -47.10
C ALA A 4 -52.15 -31.64 -45.70
N LEU A 5 -53.08 -31.90 -44.77
CA LEU A 5 -53.07 -31.32 -43.43
C LEU A 5 -51.87 -31.83 -42.59
N LYS A 6 -51.47 -33.10 -42.75
CA LYS A 6 -50.26 -33.65 -42.11
C LYS A 6 -48.97 -32.95 -42.57
N ARG A 7 -48.84 -32.67 -43.87
CA ARG A 7 -47.66 -31.95 -44.42
C ARG A 7 -47.64 -30.48 -43.99
N GLN A 8 -48.81 -29.84 -43.96
CA GLN A 8 -48.94 -28.45 -43.54
C GLN A 8 -48.56 -28.24 -42.06
N ILE A 9 -48.97 -29.16 -41.18
CA ILE A 9 -48.53 -29.18 -39.77
C ILE A 9 -47.01 -29.37 -39.68
N LEU A 10 -46.44 -30.28 -40.47
CA LEU A 10 -44.99 -30.53 -40.50
C LEU A 10 -44.17 -29.30 -40.89
N TYR A 11 -44.60 -28.54 -41.90
CA TYR A 11 -43.91 -27.31 -42.32
C TYR A 11 -44.04 -26.18 -41.30
N VAL A 12 -45.22 -26.02 -40.69
CA VAL A 12 -45.42 -25.03 -39.61
C VAL A 12 -44.53 -25.37 -38.41
N LEU A 13 -44.44 -26.65 -38.04
CA LEU A 13 -43.63 -27.11 -36.92
C LEU A 13 -42.13 -26.92 -37.19
N ALA A 14 -41.67 -27.18 -38.43
CA ALA A 14 -40.30 -26.90 -38.85
C ALA A 14 -39.97 -25.40 -38.82
N LEU A 15 -40.89 -24.53 -39.26
CA LEU A 15 -40.73 -23.07 -39.19
C LEU A 15 -40.66 -22.57 -37.74
N ILE A 16 -41.50 -23.09 -36.85
CA ILE A 16 -41.49 -22.77 -35.41
C ILE A 16 -40.18 -23.21 -34.77
N LEU A 17 -39.70 -24.42 -35.05
CA LEU A 17 -38.42 -24.89 -34.52
C LEU A 17 -37.23 -24.07 -35.04
N PHE A 18 -37.24 -23.69 -36.32
CA PHE A 18 -36.20 -22.86 -36.91
C PHE A 18 -36.18 -21.45 -36.29
N SER A 19 -37.35 -20.81 -36.19
CA SER A 19 -37.48 -19.49 -35.57
C SER A 19 -37.16 -19.50 -34.07
N ALA A 20 -37.58 -20.52 -33.33
CA ALA A 20 -37.21 -20.71 -31.93
C ALA A 20 -35.70 -20.95 -31.76
N GLY A 21 -35.09 -21.75 -32.63
CA GLY A 21 -33.64 -21.97 -32.65
C GLY A 21 -32.85 -20.69 -32.93
N LEU A 22 -33.32 -19.88 -33.89
CA LEU A 22 -32.71 -18.58 -34.19
C LEU A 22 -32.88 -17.58 -33.04
N ALA A 23 -34.07 -17.52 -32.43
CA ALA A 23 -34.33 -16.69 -31.26
C ALA A 23 -33.47 -17.13 -30.06
N PHE A 24 -33.31 -18.43 -29.84
CA PHE A 24 -32.44 -18.97 -28.80
C PHE A 24 -30.98 -18.61 -29.05
N LEU A 25 -30.46 -18.77 -30.27
CA LEU A 25 -29.10 -18.38 -30.62
C LEU A 25 -28.83 -16.88 -30.38
N LEU A 26 -29.79 -16.02 -30.70
CA LEU A 26 -29.66 -14.57 -30.47
C LEU A 26 -29.83 -14.18 -29.00
N ALA A 27 -30.63 -14.92 -28.21
CA ALA A 27 -30.88 -14.64 -26.80
C ALA A 27 -29.85 -15.27 -25.85
N TYR A 28 -29.29 -16.41 -26.20
CA TYR A 28 -28.32 -17.17 -25.40
C TYR A 28 -27.13 -16.33 -24.87
N PRO A 29 -26.45 -15.49 -25.67
CA PRO A 29 -25.35 -14.65 -25.17
C PRO A 29 -25.81 -13.54 -24.21
N LYS A 30 -27.09 -13.13 -24.24
CA LYS A 30 -27.63 -12.16 -23.27
C LYS A 30 -27.99 -12.81 -21.93
N LEU A 31 -28.31 -14.10 -21.94
CA LEU A 31 -28.66 -14.90 -20.76
C LEU A 31 -27.41 -15.38 -20.02
N ASN A 32 -26.35 -15.73 -20.74
CA ASN A 32 -25.07 -16.18 -20.18
C ASN A 32 -24.02 -15.07 -20.26
N LYS A 33 -24.14 -14.06 -19.39
CA LYS A 33 -23.04 -13.10 -19.19
C LYS A 33 -21.89 -13.79 -18.46
N ALA A 34 -20.66 -13.57 -18.94
CA ALA A 34 -19.48 -13.99 -18.22
C ALA A 34 -19.44 -13.32 -16.83
N PRO A 35 -18.90 -13.99 -15.80
CA PRO A 35 -18.71 -13.40 -14.48
C PRO A 35 -17.86 -12.13 -14.58
N SER A 36 -18.18 -11.12 -13.79
CA SER A 36 -17.59 -9.78 -13.86
C SER A 36 -17.50 -9.17 -12.47
N CYS A 37 -16.32 -8.71 -12.09
CA CYS A 37 -16.02 -8.13 -10.77
C CYS A 37 -16.47 -6.66 -10.58
N GLU A 38 -17.37 -6.17 -11.43
CA GLU A 38 -17.80 -4.76 -11.45
C GLU A 38 -19.29 -4.63 -11.85
N ASP A 39 -20.06 -5.73 -11.78
CA ASP A 39 -21.46 -5.76 -12.23
C ASP A 39 -22.49 -5.72 -11.08
N SER A 40 -22.01 -5.49 -9.85
CA SER A 40 -22.77 -5.41 -8.61
C SER A 40 -23.58 -6.67 -8.32
N LYS A 41 -23.14 -7.82 -8.83
CA LYS A 41 -23.75 -9.12 -8.58
C LYS A 41 -22.69 -10.11 -8.17
N GLN A 42 -22.93 -10.81 -7.07
CA GLN A 42 -22.11 -11.94 -6.70
C GLN A 42 -22.26 -13.08 -7.72
N ASN A 43 -21.24 -13.30 -8.53
CA ASN A 43 -21.24 -14.33 -9.57
C ASN A 43 -19.88 -15.06 -9.62
N GLY A 44 -19.82 -16.18 -10.36
CA GLY A 44 -18.57 -16.93 -10.54
C GLY A 44 -17.97 -17.47 -9.24
N THR A 45 -16.78 -16.97 -8.87
CA THR A 45 -16.01 -17.42 -7.69
C THR A 45 -15.90 -16.35 -6.60
N GLU A 46 -16.67 -15.27 -6.72
CA GLU A 46 -16.67 -14.14 -5.79
C GLU A 46 -17.16 -14.54 -4.39
N THR A 47 -16.45 -14.06 -3.36
CA THR A 47 -16.82 -14.29 -1.95
C THR A 47 -17.74 -13.20 -1.41
N GLY A 48 -17.80 -12.05 -2.10
CA GLY A 48 -18.78 -10.99 -1.88
C GLY A 48 -19.08 -10.25 -3.19
N THR A 49 -20.03 -9.33 -3.19
CA THR A 49 -20.41 -8.59 -4.40
C THR A 49 -19.20 -7.83 -4.99
N ASP A 50 -18.78 -8.15 -6.21
CA ASP A 50 -17.67 -7.51 -6.92
C ASP A 50 -16.32 -7.61 -6.16
N CYS A 51 -16.13 -8.63 -5.32
CA CYS A 51 -14.89 -8.80 -4.57
C CYS A 51 -14.55 -10.25 -4.22
N GLY A 52 -13.26 -10.47 -3.94
CA GLY A 52 -12.74 -11.77 -3.52
C GLY A 52 -12.74 -12.80 -4.64
N GLY A 53 -12.42 -14.05 -4.30
CA GLY A 53 -12.24 -15.10 -5.31
C GLY A 53 -11.16 -14.75 -6.34
N GLN A 54 -11.55 -14.75 -7.62
CA GLN A 54 -10.71 -14.36 -8.77
C GLN A 54 -10.57 -12.85 -8.96
N CYS A 55 -11.34 -12.02 -8.25
CA CYS A 55 -11.25 -10.58 -8.37
C CYS A 55 -9.97 -10.03 -7.72
N ALA A 56 -9.39 -9.01 -8.35
CA ALA A 56 -8.21 -8.33 -7.82
C ALA A 56 -8.51 -7.60 -6.50
N ARG A 57 -9.75 -7.12 -6.33
CA ARG A 57 -10.23 -6.45 -5.13
C ARG A 57 -10.51 -7.48 -4.03
N ALA A 58 -9.91 -7.31 -2.86
CA ALA A 58 -10.22 -8.12 -1.69
C ALA A 58 -11.52 -7.63 -1.02
N CYS A 59 -12.33 -8.55 -0.53
CA CYS A 59 -13.49 -8.18 0.26
C CYS A 59 -13.06 -7.70 1.65
N ILE A 60 -13.82 -6.78 2.25
CA ILE A 60 -13.56 -6.26 3.60
C ILE A 60 -13.55 -7.39 4.65
N ALA A 61 -14.37 -8.43 4.45
CA ALA A 61 -14.42 -9.59 5.35
C ALA A 61 -13.18 -10.50 5.27
N GLU A 62 -12.34 -10.37 4.25
CA GLU A 62 -11.12 -11.19 4.06
C GLU A 62 -9.87 -10.51 4.61
N VAL A 63 -9.98 -9.28 5.12
CA VAL A 63 -8.83 -8.45 5.50
C VAL A 63 -8.96 -7.97 6.95
N ASP A 64 -7.83 -7.99 7.64
CA ASP A 64 -7.69 -7.49 8.99
C ASP A 64 -7.46 -5.98 8.99
N ASP A 65 -7.89 -5.31 10.06
CA ASP A 65 -7.64 -3.90 10.27
C ASP A 65 -6.14 -3.59 10.44
N ILE A 66 -5.74 -2.40 10.00
CA ILE A 66 -4.36 -1.92 10.11
C ILE A 66 -4.12 -1.39 11.51
N SER A 67 -2.95 -1.67 12.08
CA SER A 67 -2.57 -1.16 13.40
C SER A 67 -1.57 -0.01 13.29
N VAL A 68 -1.94 1.15 13.84
CA VAL A 68 -1.00 2.25 14.05
C VAL A 68 -0.25 1.97 15.35
N LEU A 69 1.00 1.54 15.26
CA LEU A 69 1.80 1.15 16.42
C LEU A 69 2.21 2.39 17.23
N TRP A 70 2.67 3.44 16.54
CA TRP A 70 2.93 4.74 17.15
C TRP A 70 3.01 5.84 16.08
N ALA A 71 2.84 7.09 16.51
CA ALA A 71 3.14 8.27 15.71
C ALA A 71 3.89 9.30 16.56
N ARG A 72 4.97 9.87 16.02
CA ARG A 72 5.85 10.81 16.74
C ARG A 72 6.34 11.93 15.83
N ALA A 73 6.63 13.08 16.42
CA ALA A 73 7.27 14.19 15.75
C ALA A 73 8.70 14.35 16.26
N PHE A 74 9.65 14.49 15.34
CA PHE A 74 11.08 14.66 15.62
C PHE A 74 11.51 16.05 15.22
N ARG A 75 12.17 16.77 16.13
CA ARG A 75 12.70 18.09 15.86
C ARG A 75 13.83 18.00 14.85
N VAL A 76 13.80 18.86 13.84
CA VAL A 76 14.89 19.03 12.87
C VAL A 76 15.72 20.25 13.22
N ILE A 77 15.05 21.37 13.44
CA ILE A 77 15.57 22.67 13.88
C ILE A 77 14.45 23.40 14.64
N PRO A 78 14.71 24.49 15.38
CA PRO A 78 13.65 25.28 16.01
C PRO A 78 12.49 25.59 15.05
N GLY A 79 11.28 25.19 15.45
CA GLY A 79 10.03 25.41 14.70
C GLY A 79 9.79 24.51 13.49
N ARG A 80 10.70 23.57 13.18
CA ARG A 80 10.55 22.60 12.09
C ARG A 80 10.76 21.16 12.55
N TYR A 81 9.81 20.31 12.22
CA TYR A 81 9.75 18.92 12.67
C TYR A 81 9.52 17.98 11.49
N ASN A 82 9.98 16.74 11.60
CA ASN A 82 9.52 15.63 10.79
C ASN A 82 8.46 14.87 11.60
N ALA A 83 7.47 14.27 10.94
CA ALA A 83 6.55 13.35 11.58
C ALA A 83 6.69 11.95 10.99
N VAL A 84 6.57 10.94 11.85
CA VAL A 84 6.59 9.54 11.45
C VAL A 84 5.43 8.81 12.10
N ALA A 85 4.74 7.99 11.31
CA ALA A 85 3.81 6.99 11.80
C ALA A 85 4.35 5.60 11.46
N TYR A 86 4.50 4.74 12.45
CA TYR A 86 4.90 3.34 12.27
C TYR A 86 3.66 2.46 12.36
N ILE A 87 3.44 1.68 11.31
CA ILE A 87 2.15 1.06 11.03
C ILE A 87 2.41 -0.40 10.65
N ALA A 88 1.56 -1.30 11.14
CA ALA A 88 1.59 -2.72 10.82
C ALA A 88 0.40 -3.09 9.93
N ASN A 89 0.69 -3.65 8.76
CA ASN A 89 -0.29 -4.34 7.94
C ASN A 89 -0.25 -5.85 8.25
N HIS A 90 -1.29 -6.36 8.90
CA HIS A 90 -1.39 -7.79 9.24
C HIS A 90 -1.71 -8.66 8.01
N ASN A 91 -2.19 -8.05 6.93
CA ASN A 91 -2.58 -8.74 5.71
C ASN A 91 -1.37 -9.08 4.84
N LYS A 92 -0.97 -10.34 4.82
CA LYS A 92 0.24 -10.82 4.11
C LYS A 92 0.22 -10.61 2.59
N ASN A 93 -0.96 -10.59 1.99
CA ASN A 93 -1.15 -10.54 0.54
C ASN A 93 -2.13 -9.44 0.10
N SER A 94 -2.52 -8.53 0.99
CA SER A 94 -3.41 -7.43 0.65
C SER A 94 -2.66 -6.11 0.81
N ALA A 95 -2.78 -5.26 -0.21
CA ALA A 95 -2.16 -3.95 -0.27
C ALA A 95 -3.19 -2.90 -0.73
N VAL A 96 -2.90 -1.64 -0.47
CA VAL A 96 -3.76 -0.51 -0.88
C VAL A 96 -2.95 0.41 -1.76
N GLN A 97 -3.42 0.68 -2.98
CA GLN A 97 -2.70 1.51 -3.96
C GLN A 97 -2.65 2.99 -3.59
N LYS A 98 -3.72 3.49 -2.95
CA LYS A 98 -3.81 4.88 -2.52
C LYS A 98 -4.77 5.00 -1.35
N ILE A 99 -4.35 5.73 -0.33
CA ILE A 99 -5.15 6.09 0.83
C ILE A 99 -4.71 7.45 1.37
N ASN A 100 -5.69 8.28 1.72
CA ASN A 100 -5.48 9.58 2.35
C ASN A 100 -5.31 9.43 3.87
N TYR A 101 -4.44 10.24 4.45
CA TYR A 101 -4.15 10.23 5.88
C TYR A 101 -3.97 11.63 6.45
N ARG A 102 -4.01 11.70 7.77
CA ARG A 102 -3.80 12.93 8.54
C ARG A 102 -2.96 12.68 9.79
N PHE A 103 -1.92 13.48 9.94
CA PHE A 103 -1.27 13.75 11.22
C PHE A 103 -1.93 14.93 11.92
N ARG A 104 -2.10 14.85 13.23
CA ARG A 104 -2.48 15.98 14.10
C ARG A 104 -1.44 16.13 15.20
N PHE A 105 -1.15 17.37 15.55
CA PHE A 105 -0.13 17.72 16.52
C PHE A 105 -0.77 18.47 17.68
N GLY A 106 -0.36 18.11 18.89
CA GLY A 106 -0.75 18.77 20.14
C GLY A 106 0.47 19.16 20.96
N ASP A 107 0.38 20.26 21.70
CA ASP A 107 1.42 20.69 22.64
C ASP A 107 1.36 19.91 23.97
N LYS A 108 2.23 20.26 24.93
CA LYS A 108 2.26 19.64 26.27
C LYS A 108 0.94 19.72 27.05
N ASN A 109 0.10 20.72 26.75
CA ASN A 109 -1.21 20.92 27.38
C ASN A 109 -2.33 20.25 26.56
N ASN A 110 -1.99 19.44 25.56
CA ASN A 110 -2.90 18.82 24.61
C ASN A 110 -3.71 19.83 23.77
N ILE A 111 -3.18 21.04 23.58
CA ILE A 111 -3.79 22.05 22.71
C ILE A 111 -3.37 21.74 21.27
N TYR A 112 -4.35 21.71 20.36
CA TYR A 112 -4.11 21.50 18.94
C TYR A 112 -3.22 22.60 18.35
N ILE A 113 -2.08 22.21 17.75
CA ILE A 113 -1.12 23.15 17.13
C ILE A 113 -1.10 23.08 15.61
N GLY A 114 -1.66 22.02 15.01
CA GLY A 114 -1.73 21.89 13.56
C GLY A 114 -1.99 20.48 13.06
N LYS A 115 -2.08 20.36 11.74
CA LYS A 115 -2.23 19.10 11.03
C LYS A 115 -1.37 19.05 9.76
N ARG A 116 -1.03 17.84 9.33
CA ARG A 116 -0.47 17.55 8.01
C ARG A 116 -1.33 16.47 7.37
N GLU A 117 -1.77 16.70 6.15
CA GLU A 117 -2.56 15.75 5.36
C GLU A 117 -1.75 15.35 4.13
N GLY A 118 -1.91 14.09 3.71
CA GLY A 118 -1.19 13.51 2.59
C GLY A 118 -1.87 12.25 2.05
N SER A 119 -1.25 11.64 1.06
CA SER A 119 -1.70 10.36 0.51
C SER A 119 -0.53 9.40 0.39
N THR A 120 -0.77 8.12 0.66
CA THR A 120 0.23 7.05 0.54
C THR A 120 -0.41 5.79 -0.04
N PHE A 121 0.39 4.76 -0.27
CA PHE A 121 -0.07 3.38 -0.42
C PHE A 121 0.21 2.60 0.88
N ILE A 122 -0.38 1.40 1.00
CA ILE A 122 -0.10 0.44 2.07
C ILE A 122 0.55 -0.78 1.44
N PRO A 123 1.82 -1.11 1.77
CA PRO A 123 2.48 -2.29 1.26
C PRO A 123 1.85 -3.58 1.81
N PRO A 124 2.00 -4.72 1.13
CA PRO A 124 1.47 -6.00 1.58
C PRO A 124 2.30 -6.54 2.75
N GLY A 125 1.64 -6.77 3.88
CA GLY A 125 2.22 -7.37 5.07
C GLY A 125 3.30 -6.54 5.77
N GLY A 126 3.54 -6.87 7.03
CA GLY A 126 4.66 -6.34 7.81
C GLY A 126 4.50 -4.89 8.25
N ASN A 127 5.61 -4.34 8.74
CA ASN A 127 5.65 -2.99 9.28
C ASN A 127 6.19 -2.02 8.23
N PHE A 128 5.63 -0.82 8.20
CA PHE A 128 6.08 0.26 7.33
C PHE A 128 5.93 1.60 8.04
N ALA A 129 6.61 2.62 7.50
CA ALA A 129 6.62 3.95 8.09
C ALA A 129 6.12 5.01 7.10
N ILE A 130 5.22 5.88 7.54
CA ILE A 130 4.85 7.08 6.78
C ILE A 130 5.65 8.24 7.33
N PHE A 131 6.44 8.87 6.47
CA PHE A 131 7.33 9.97 6.85
C PHE A 131 6.89 11.27 6.18
N GLU A 132 6.71 12.32 6.98
CA GLU A 132 6.33 13.66 6.53
C GLU A 132 7.41 14.68 6.94
N PRO A 133 8.17 15.22 5.98
CA PRO A 133 9.26 16.14 6.28
C PRO A 133 8.78 17.56 6.60
N ALA A 134 9.66 18.29 7.29
CA ALA A 134 9.71 19.76 7.26
C ALA A 134 8.40 20.47 7.67
N ILE A 135 7.66 19.91 8.61
CA ILE A 135 6.43 20.43 9.21
C ILE A 135 6.77 21.67 10.04
N GLY A 136 6.20 22.82 9.64
CA GLY A 136 6.33 24.07 10.37
C GLY A 136 5.28 24.18 11.46
N VAL A 137 5.72 24.35 12.71
CA VAL A 137 4.86 24.51 13.90
C VAL A 137 5.09 25.85 14.61
N GLY A 138 5.84 26.76 13.98
CA GLY A 138 6.16 28.07 14.54
C GLY A 138 6.93 27.94 15.86
N ASN A 139 6.42 28.54 16.92
CA ASN A 139 7.02 28.50 18.25
C ASN A 139 6.49 27.35 19.14
N SER A 140 5.55 26.56 18.62
CA SER A 140 4.96 25.45 19.36
C SER A 140 5.84 24.20 19.29
N VAL A 141 5.78 23.38 20.34
CA VAL A 141 6.49 22.09 20.40
C VAL A 141 5.45 20.96 20.35
N PRO A 142 5.43 20.12 19.31
CA PRO A 142 4.56 18.96 19.24
C PRO A 142 5.02 17.92 20.27
N VAL A 143 4.21 17.71 21.30
CA VAL A 143 4.42 16.66 22.31
C VAL A 143 3.56 15.44 21.97
N TYR A 144 2.30 15.68 21.57
CA TYR A 144 1.40 14.64 21.11
C TYR A 144 1.31 14.65 19.59
N THR A 145 1.49 13.49 18.98
CA THR A 145 1.30 13.29 17.53
C THR A 145 0.35 12.12 17.35
N THR A 146 -0.75 12.37 16.65
CA THR A 146 -1.73 11.33 16.30
C THR A 146 -1.75 11.14 14.80
N PHE A 147 -1.96 9.91 14.36
CA PHE A 147 -2.08 9.55 12.96
C PHE A 147 -3.40 8.81 12.72
N GLU A 148 -4.09 9.15 11.65
CA GLU A 148 -5.33 8.48 11.22
C GLU A 148 -5.42 8.43 9.69
N PHE A 149 -5.97 7.33 9.15
CA PHE A 149 -6.44 7.31 7.78
C PHE A 149 -7.79 8.02 7.70
N THR A 150 -7.99 8.86 6.68
CA THR A 150 -9.21 9.69 6.56
C THR A 150 -10.30 9.04 5.71
N GLU A 151 -10.02 7.88 5.14
CA GLU A 151 -10.94 7.13 4.28
C GLU A 151 -10.75 5.62 4.49
N ALA A 152 -11.76 4.84 4.08
CA ALA A 152 -11.67 3.39 4.16
C ALA A 152 -10.69 2.84 3.11
N PRO A 153 -9.78 1.92 3.48
CA PRO A 153 -8.82 1.33 2.55
C PRO A 153 -9.53 0.50 1.47
N ASN A 154 -9.14 0.69 0.21
CA ASN A 154 -9.54 -0.19 -0.88
C ASN A 154 -8.46 -1.26 -1.11
N TRP A 155 -8.74 -2.47 -0.66
CA TRP A 155 -7.79 -3.57 -0.65
C TRP A 155 -7.71 -4.31 -1.98
N PHE A 156 -6.48 -4.57 -2.42
CA PHE A 156 -6.19 -5.37 -3.59
C PHE A 156 -5.25 -6.52 -3.22
N LYS A 157 -5.51 -7.70 -3.82
CA LYS A 157 -4.66 -8.87 -3.67
C LYS A 157 -3.37 -8.67 -4.47
N ALA A 158 -2.25 -8.71 -3.77
CA ALA A 158 -0.93 -8.71 -4.39
C ALA A 158 -0.64 -10.10 -5.01
N PRO A 159 -0.13 -10.17 -6.26
CA PRO A 159 0.23 -11.43 -6.89
C PRO A 159 1.28 -12.19 -6.07
N LYS A 160 0.99 -13.46 -5.75
CA LYS A 160 1.82 -14.27 -4.86
C LYS A 160 3.22 -14.53 -5.42
N ASP A 161 3.28 -14.80 -6.72
CA ASP A 161 4.52 -14.95 -7.48
C ASP A 161 5.42 -13.72 -7.37
N LYS A 162 4.83 -12.52 -7.37
CA LYS A 162 5.55 -11.26 -7.22
C LYS A 162 6.01 -11.04 -5.78
N LEU A 163 5.18 -11.34 -4.79
CA LEU A 163 5.53 -11.26 -3.36
C LEU A 163 6.74 -12.13 -3.00
N ASP A 164 6.78 -13.36 -3.51
CA ASP A 164 7.82 -14.33 -3.17
C ASP A 164 9.19 -13.96 -3.77
N GLN A 165 9.18 -13.27 -4.92
CA GLN A 165 10.38 -12.89 -5.68
C GLN A 165 10.88 -11.48 -5.36
N LEU A 166 10.00 -10.54 -5.02
CA LEU A 166 10.33 -9.13 -4.81
C LEU A 166 11.00 -8.90 -3.46
N LYS A 167 12.34 -8.99 -3.44
CA LYS A 167 13.16 -8.83 -2.24
C LYS A 167 14.07 -7.61 -2.36
N VAL A 168 13.78 -6.58 -1.58
CA VAL A 168 14.64 -5.40 -1.41
C VAL A 168 15.30 -5.49 -0.04
N LEU A 169 16.62 -5.59 -0.02
CA LEU A 169 17.40 -5.82 1.19
C LEU A 169 18.29 -4.61 1.50
N VAL A 170 18.45 -4.31 2.79
CA VAL A 170 19.36 -3.26 3.26
C VAL A 170 20.55 -3.90 3.97
N SER A 171 21.75 -3.38 3.73
CA SER A 171 23.02 -3.89 4.26
C SER A 171 24.03 -2.76 4.46
N ASN A 172 25.18 -3.07 5.07
CA ASN A 172 26.28 -2.12 5.31
C ASN A 172 25.83 -0.83 6.04
N ILE A 173 25.10 -1.00 7.14
CA ILE A 173 24.56 0.10 7.92
C ILE A 173 25.66 0.66 8.81
N GLU A 174 26.04 1.92 8.58
CA GLU A 174 27.09 2.62 9.32
C GLU A 174 26.56 3.96 9.83
N LEU A 175 26.48 4.09 11.15
CA LEU A 175 26.06 5.31 11.85
C LEU A 175 27.29 6.06 12.38
N SER A 176 27.35 7.36 12.10
CA SER A 176 28.29 8.31 12.70
C SER A 176 27.53 9.28 13.61
N PRO A 177 27.35 8.95 14.91
CA PRO A 177 26.54 9.74 15.83
C PRO A 177 27.28 10.92 16.45
N ASP A 178 28.62 10.86 16.55
CA ASP A 178 29.44 11.80 17.34
C ASP A 178 29.75 13.14 16.64
N SER A 179 29.10 13.42 15.51
CA SER A 179 29.27 14.67 14.77
C SER A 179 28.19 15.69 15.13
N ALA A 180 28.50 16.98 14.97
CA ALA A 180 27.50 18.06 15.08
C ALA A 180 26.35 17.91 14.08
N THR A 181 26.59 17.18 12.97
CA THR A 181 25.58 16.79 11.97
C THR A 181 25.66 15.28 11.76
N PRO A 182 24.91 14.48 12.54
CA PRO A 182 24.95 13.02 12.45
C PRO A 182 24.63 12.51 11.05
N ARG A 183 25.24 11.38 10.69
CA ARG A 183 25.04 10.74 9.38
C ARG A 183 24.86 9.24 9.53
N LEU A 184 24.00 8.69 8.70
CA LEU A 184 23.80 7.26 8.55
C LEU A 184 23.97 6.93 7.08
N SER A 185 24.82 5.95 6.78
CA SER A 185 24.97 5.39 5.45
C SER A 185 24.54 3.93 5.43
N ALA A 186 23.96 3.50 4.32
CA ALA A 186 23.56 2.11 4.11
C ALA A 186 23.58 1.79 2.61
N THR A 187 23.47 0.51 2.26
CA THR A 187 23.30 0.06 0.87
C THR A 187 21.98 -0.68 0.74
N VAL A 188 21.15 -0.26 -0.21
CA VAL A 188 19.95 -1.00 -0.61
C VAL A 188 20.24 -1.83 -1.85
N LYS A 189 19.80 -3.08 -1.86
CA LYS A 189 19.95 -4.02 -2.97
C LYS A 189 18.60 -4.59 -3.36
N ASN A 190 18.26 -4.45 -4.63
CA ASN A 190 17.17 -5.20 -5.23
C ASN A 190 17.68 -6.58 -5.62
N SER A 191 17.17 -7.64 -5.01
CA SER A 191 17.55 -9.02 -5.31
C SER A 191 16.52 -9.73 -6.19
N SER A 192 15.61 -8.97 -6.79
CA SER A 192 14.53 -9.47 -7.65
C SER A 192 14.79 -9.17 -9.13
N PRO A 193 14.10 -9.86 -10.06
CA PRO A 193 14.15 -9.57 -11.49
C PRO A 193 13.31 -8.35 -11.89
N PHE A 194 12.67 -7.66 -10.94
CA PHE A 194 11.78 -6.54 -11.23
C PHE A 194 12.48 -5.20 -11.03
N THR A 195 12.06 -4.19 -11.79
CA THR A 195 12.43 -2.79 -11.54
C THR A 195 11.52 -2.19 -10.49
N VAL A 196 12.10 -1.60 -9.43
CA VAL A 196 11.39 -0.98 -8.32
C VAL A 196 11.41 0.54 -8.48
N PRO A 197 10.33 1.17 -8.97
CA PRO A 197 10.26 2.63 -9.08
C PRO A 197 9.90 3.28 -7.75
N ASN A 198 10.22 4.57 -7.62
CA ASN A 198 9.79 5.46 -6.55
C ASN A 198 10.00 4.87 -5.15
N LEU A 199 11.20 4.34 -4.91
CA LEU A 199 11.57 3.71 -3.66
C LEU A 199 11.83 4.79 -2.60
N ASN A 200 10.92 4.92 -1.64
CA ASN A 200 11.15 5.73 -0.46
C ASN A 200 11.78 4.85 0.63
N VAL A 201 12.81 5.35 1.31
CA VAL A 201 13.48 4.60 2.37
C VAL A 201 13.50 5.46 3.62
N VAL A 202 12.92 4.93 4.70
CA VAL A 202 12.84 5.61 6.00
C VAL A 202 13.81 4.94 6.97
N ALA A 203 14.65 5.72 7.62
CA ALA A 203 15.50 5.29 8.71
C ALA A 203 14.91 5.78 10.05
N ILE A 204 14.78 4.87 11.01
CA ILE A 204 14.34 5.14 12.38
C ILE A 204 15.44 4.70 13.35
N LEU A 205 15.80 5.59 14.26
CA LEU A 205 16.85 5.37 15.26
C LEU A 205 16.20 5.15 16.63
N TYR A 206 16.69 4.15 17.36
CA TYR A 206 16.14 3.75 18.66
C TYR A 206 17.19 3.83 19.76
N ASP A 207 16.75 4.17 20.97
CA ASP A 207 17.54 4.12 22.20
C ASP A 207 17.48 2.73 22.89
N ALA A 208 18.16 2.60 24.02
CA ALA A 208 18.23 1.37 24.81
C ALA A 208 16.87 0.87 25.35
N ASP A 209 15.87 1.75 25.40
CA ASP A 209 14.52 1.47 25.89
C ASP A 209 13.52 1.23 24.75
N ASP A 210 14.02 1.03 23.51
CA ASP A 210 13.23 0.84 22.29
C ASP A 210 12.36 2.06 21.92
N ASN A 211 12.73 3.26 22.39
CA ASN A 211 12.06 4.48 21.97
C ASN A 211 12.69 5.02 20.69
N ALA A 212 11.84 5.36 19.72
CA ALA A 212 12.28 6.10 18.55
C ALA A 212 12.79 7.49 18.98
N VAL A 213 14.07 7.75 18.71
CA VAL A 213 14.82 8.97 19.04
C VAL A 213 14.76 9.97 17.89
N SER A 214 14.94 9.50 16.66
CA SER A 214 14.92 10.34 15.48
C SER A 214 14.65 9.52 14.22
N ALA A 215 14.28 10.21 13.15
CA ALA A 215 14.05 9.58 11.86
C ALA A 215 14.47 10.49 10.70
N SER A 216 14.82 9.86 9.59
CA SER A 216 15.17 10.54 8.34
C SER A 216 14.70 9.69 7.16
N SER A 217 14.53 10.31 5.99
CA SER A 217 14.03 9.64 4.80
C SER A 217 14.87 10.03 3.60
N THR A 218 15.06 9.10 2.69
CA THR A 218 15.72 9.32 1.40
C THR A 218 14.93 8.65 0.28
N TYR A 219 15.12 9.12 -0.94
CA TYR A 219 14.32 8.73 -2.09
C TYR A 219 15.20 8.28 -3.25
N ILE A 220 14.85 7.15 -3.84
CA ILE A 220 15.46 6.62 -5.06
C ILE A 220 14.38 6.54 -6.13
N SER A 221 14.63 7.20 -7.27
CA SER A 221 13.66 7.26 -8.37
C SER A 221 13.37 5.89 -9.00
N SER A 222 14.39 5.05 -9.15
CA SER A 222 14.25 3.69 -9.66
C SER A 222 15.44 2.84 -9.24
N LEU A 223 15.17 1.59 -8.88
CA LEU A 223 16.18 0.59 -8.57
C LEU A 223 16.02 -0.59 -9.53
N ALA A 224 16.97 -0.72 -10.45
CA ALA A 224 17.00 -1.76 -11.48
C ALA A 224 17.12 -3.18 -10.88
N PRO A 225 16.83 -4.23 -11.67
CA PRO A 225 16.95 -5.61 -11.21
C PRO A 225 18.38 -5.92 -10.79
N LEU A 226 18.54 -6.68 -9.71
CA LEU A 226 19.85 -7.09 -9.17
C LEU A 226 20.81 -5.94 -8.78
N ALA A 227 20.38 -4.68 -8.91
CA ALA A 227 21.20 -3.50 -8.68
C ALA A 227 21.26 -3.13 -7.20
N SER A 228 22.30 -2.37 -6.84
CA SER A 228 22.49 -1.81 -5.51
C SER A 228 22.68 -0.29 -5.59
N ALA A 229 22.19 0.43 -4.59
CA ALA A 229 22.33 1.87 -4.47
C ALA A 229 22.76 2.26 -3.05
N ALA A 230 23.56 3.32 -2.93
CA ALA A 230 23.94 3.88 -1.65
C ALA A 230 22.80 4.75 -1.10
N LEU A 231 22.50 4.58 0.18
CA LEU A 231 21.57 5.37 0.97
C LEU A 231 22.36 6.27 1.90
N ASN A 232 21.96 7.54 1.95
CA ASN A 232 22.55 8.51 2.86
C ASN A 232 21.43 9.27 3.57
N PHE A 233 21.54 9.33 4.90
CA PHE A 233 20.65 10.06 5.78
C PHE A 233 21.46 11.02 6.62
N THR A 234 20.94 12.23 6.82
CA THR A 234 21.60 13.29 7.57
C THR A 234 20.65 13.94 8.56
N TRP A 235 21.21 14.37 9.69
CA TRP A 235 20.53 15.14 10.72
C TRP A 235 21.25 16.47 10.92
N LEU A 236 20.47 17.53 11.14
CA LEU A 236 21.00 18.89 11.29
C LEU A 236 21.38 19.23 12.73
N GLU A 237 20.85 18.49 13.71
CA GLU A 237 21.17 18.59 15.13
C GLU A 237 21.63 17.21 15.65
N PRO A 238 22.50 17.16 16.69
CA PRO A 238 22.84 15.93 17.39
C PRO A 238 21.61 15.22 17.98
N PHE A 239 21.73 13.91 18.20
CA PHE A 239 20.64 13.13 18.81
C PHE A 239 20.41 13.54 20.27
N SER A 240 19.14 13.56 20.68
CA SER A 240 18.76 13.87 22.06
C SER A 240 19.09 12.75 23.06
N ALA A 241 19.32 11.54 22.56
CA ALA A 241 19.66 10.35 23.33
C ALA A 241 20.66 9.47 22.56
N PRO A 242 21.45 8.62 23.26
CA PRO A 242 22.31 7.63 22.61
C PRO A 242 21.50 6.65 21.75
N VAL A 243 21.95 6.44 20.51
CA VAL A 243 21.31 5.51 19.57
C VAL A 243 22.00 4.16 19.68
N VAL A 244 21.22 3.09 19.90
CA VAL A 244 21.73 1.71 20.03
C VAL A 244 21.27 0.81 18.88
N ALA A 245 20.15 1.15 18.23
CA ALA A 245 19.59 0.37 17.14
C ALA A 245 19.11 1.28 16.01
N THR A 246 19.18 0.75 14.79
CA THR A 246 18.75 1.43 13.57
C THR A 246 17.89 0.48 12.76
N GLU A 247 16.71 0.94 12.34
CA GLU A 247 15.83 0.26 11.40
C GLU A 247 15.76 1.05 10.11
N ILE A 248 15.93 0.40 8.96
CA ILE A 248 15.83 1.01 7.64
C ILE A 248 14.76 0.26 6.84
N ILE A 249 13.71 0.99 6.48
CA ILE A 249 12.50 0.44 5.91
C ILE A 249 12.37 0.93 4.47
N PRO A 250 12.64 0.08 3.47
CA PRO A 250 12.32 0.37 2.08
C PRO A 250 10.81 0.24 1.85
N ILE A 251 10.21 1.25 1.22
CA ILE A 251 8.78 1.37 1.01
C ILE A 251 8.54 1.65 -0.47
N TYR A 252 7.82 0.75 -1.12
CA TYR A 252 7.52 0.80 -2.55
C TYR A 252 6.14 0.19 -2.83
N ASP A 253 5.49 0.68 -3.88
CA ASP A 253 4.20 0.16 -4.31
C ASP A 253 4.40 -1.09 -5.14
N ILE A 254 3.97 -2.24 -4.62
CA ILE A 254 4.06 -3.53 -5.31
C ILE A 254 3.34 -3.55 -6.67
N PHE A 255 2.29 -2.75 -6.85
CA PHE A 255 1.54 -2.69 -8.11
C PHE A 255 2.28 -1.88 -9.19
N SER A 256 3.17 -0.97 -8.79
CA SER A 256 3.97 -0.14 -9.71
C SER A 256 5.20 -0.84 -10.28
N VAL A 257 5.67 -1.90 -9.61
CA VAL A 257 6.87 -2.68 -9.97
C VAL A 257 6.64 -3.41 -11.30
N LYS A 258 7.64 -3.44 -12.19
CA LYS A 258 7.53 -4.06 -13.52
C LYS A 258 8.62 -5.11 -13.73
N LEU A 259 8.26 -6.20 -14.42
CA LEU A 259 9.25 -7.17 -14.90
C LEU A 259 9.97 -6.52 -16.09
N GLU A 260 11.29 -6.61 -16.11
CA GLU A 260 12.09 -6.27 -17.30
C GLU A 260 12.16 -7.43 -18.30
#